data_AF-A0A6I7R4S0-F1
#
_entry.id   AF-A0A6I7R4S0-F1
#
_cell.length_a   1.000
_cell.length_b   1.000
_cell.length_c   1.000
_cell.angle_alpha   90.00
_cell.angle_beta   90.00
_cell.angle_gamma   90.00
#
_symmetry.space_group_name_H-M   'P 1'
#
loop_
_entity.id
_entity.type
_entity.pdbx_description
1 polymer ?
#
loop_
_entity_poly.entity_id
_entity_poly.type
_entity_poly.pdbx_seq_one_letter_code
_entity_poly.pdbx_strand_id
1 'polypeptide(L)'
;MTYFINNLKRLYSNLRNSEVHVQAKLDEIKPVPDIAPFYVKKIDLNNSDEVASWVEVMNDAYDDSEINLEQALNLLTKHHFLDDTETFLVFDENKVIASVSTGIYRSNKQYGGVFRLSVRKDYQGKGLGKFIILHGFHHLKNSGIKYGESVITSYRETSIITHFKCGFKPQFDPLKIIHKNSNYNRNFIQRFRANKALKSAMKIYSANSR
;
A
#
# COMPACT_ATOMS: atom_id res chain seq x y z
N MET A 1 -7.36 7.39 -19.10
CA MET A 1 -6.95 6.45 -18.02
C MET A 1 -7.22 4.98 -18.37
N THR A 2 -8.36 4.64 -18.95
CA THR A 2 -8.77 3.26 -19.31
C THR A 2 -7.74 2.50 -20.16
N TYR A 3 -7.12 3.15 -21.14
CA TYR A 3 -6.08 2.55 -21.98
C TYR A 3 -4.83 2.11 -21.20
N PHE A 4 -4.40 2.91 -20.21
CA PHE A 4 -3.27 2.57 -19.35
C PHE A 4 -3.58 1.34 -18.47
N ILE A 5 -4.79 1.29 -17.88
CA ILE A 5 -5.25 0.16 -17.06
C ILE A 5 -5.27 -1.12 -17.89
N ASN A 6 -5.86 -1.08 -19.09
CA ASN A 6 -5.94 -2.25 -19.96
C ASN A 6 -4.56 -2.74 -20.40
N ASN A 7 -3.62 -1.82 -20.66
CA ASN A 7 -2.25 -2.20 -20.98
C ASN A 7 -1.52 -2.82 -19.78
N LEU A 8 -1.69 -2.27 -18.56
CA LEU A 8 -1.15 -2.90 -17.36
C LEU A 8 -1.72 -4.29 -17.15
N LYS A 9 -3.04 -4.47 -17.23
CA LYS A 9 -3.69 -5.77 -17.11
C LYS A 9 -3.13 -6.79 -18.10
N ARG A 10 -2.99 -6.40 -19.37
CA ARG A 10 -2.40 -7.25 -20.41
C ARG A 10 -0.94 -7.60 -20.13
N LEU A 11 -0.16 -6.66 -19.60
CA LEU A 11 1.26 -6.87 -19.32
C LEU A 11 1.48 -7.71 -18.05
N TYR A 12 0.60 -7.58 -17.06
CA TYR A 12 0.73 -8.25 -15.76
C TYR A 12 -0.08 -9.53 -15.62
N SER A 13 -0.98 -9.86 -16.56
CA SER A 13 -1.73 -11.13 -16.56
C SER A 13 -0.82 -12.35 -16.44
N ASN A 14 0.40 -12.27 -16.99
CA ASN A 14 1.39 -13.34 -17.00
C ASN A 14 2.47 -13.19 -15.90
N LEU A 15 2.33 -12.22 -15.00
CA LEU A 15 3.32 -11.84 -13.98
C LEU A 15 2.71 -11.82 -12.57
N ARG A 16 1.68 -12.63 -12.30
CA ARG A 16 0.93 -12.62 -11.02
C ARG A 16 1.78 -12.73 -9.74
N ASN A 17 3.02 -13.18 -9.84
CA ASN A 17 3.93 -13.34 -8.69
C ASN A 17 5.10 -12.35 -8.68
N SER A 18 5.01 -11.27 -9.48
CA SER A 18 6.02 -10.22 -9.49
C SER A 18 5.60 -9.03 -8.64
N GLU A 19 6.59 -8.28 -8.16
CA GLU A 19 6.38 -7.13 -7.28
C GLU A 19 6.83 -5.85 -7.96
N VAL A 20 6.11 -4.78 -7.65
CA VAL A 20 6.40 -3.42 -8.05
C VAL A 20 6.73 -2.61 -6.82
N HIS A 21 7.92 -2.02 -6.81
CA HIS A 21 8.35 -1.10 -5.77
C HIS A 21 8.06 0.33 -6.20
N VAL A 22 7.43 1.09 -5.32
CA VAL A 22 7.18 2.51 -5.52
C VAL A 22 7.71 3.31 -4.33
N GLN A 23 8.26 4.49 -4.61
CA GLN A 23 8.81 5.37 -3.59
C GLN A 23 8.36 6.82 -3.79
N ALA A 24 8.36 7.60 -2.71
CA ALA A 24 8.14 9.04 -2.73
C ALA A 24 9.02 9.71 -1.66
N LYS A 25 9.38 10.98 -1.89
CA LYS A 25 9.73 11.85 -0.76
C LYS A 25 8.43 12.33 -0.11
N LEU A 26 8.35 12.29 1.21
CA LEU A 26 7.11 12.55 1.93
C LEU A 26 6.76 14.05 2.02
N ASP A 27 7.69 14.94 1.71
CA ASP A 27 7.41 16.37 1.50
C ASP A 27 6.73 16.64 0.13
N GLU A 28 6.89 15.76 -0.85
CA GLU A 28 6.37 15.89 -2.22
C GLU A 28 5.03 15.15 -2.46
N ILE A 29 4.50 14.39 -1.49
CA ILE A 29 3.22 13.66 -1.66
C ILE A 29 2.02 14.62 -1.65
N LYS A 30 0.90 14.16 -2.24
CA LYS A 30 -0.35 14.93 -2.29
C LYS A 30 -0.96 15.13 -0.88
N PRO A 31 -1.77 16.17 -0.65
CA PRO A 31 -2.49 16.34 0.62
C PRO A 31 -3.51 15.21 0.84
N VAL A 32 -3.76 14.88 2.11
CA VAL A 32 -4.81 13.93 2.49
C VAL A 32 -6.18 14.49 2.06
N PRO A 33 -6.97 13.77 1.25
CA PRO A 33 -8.30 14.23 0.85
C PRO A 33 -9.27 14.19 2.04
N ASP A 34 -10.29 15.05 1.99
CA ASP A 34 -11.43 14.93 2.88
C ASP A 34 -12.22 13.66 2.58
N ILE A 35 -12.74 13.03 3.64
CA ILE A 35 -13.48 11.77 3.61
C ILE A 35 -14.83 11.86 4.34
N ALA A 36 -15.27 13.05 4.74
CA ALA A 36 -16.58 13.21 5.35
C ALA A 36 -17.67 12.45 4.55
N PRO A 37 -18.60 11.73 5.22
CA PRO A 37 -18.81 11.72 6.68
C PRO A 37 -17.94 10.72 7.46
N PHE A 38 -16.99 10.05 6.81
CA PHE A 38 -16.16 9.02 7.46
C PHE A 38 -15.11 9.65 8.39
N TYR A 39 -14.70 8.91 9.41
CA TYR A 39 -13.66 9.34 10.34
C TYR A 39 -12.60 8.27 10.54
N VAL A 40 -11.44 8.67 11.10
CA VAL A 40 -10.31 7.77 11.36
C VAL A 40 -10.04 7.64 12.85
N LYS A 41 -9.75 6.41 13.28
CA LYS A 41 -9.29 6.10 14.62
C LYS A 41 -8.04 5.22 14.55
N LYS A 42 -7.06 5.46 15.43
CA LYS A 42 -5.97 4.51 15.65
C LYS A 42 -6.51 3.31 16.44
N ILE A 43 -6.14 2.10 16.00
CA ILE A 43 -6.60 0.88 16.66
C ILE A 43 -6.00 0.75 18.07
N ASP A 44 -6.80 0.30 19.03
CA ASP A 44 -6.31 -0.22 20.31
C ASP A 44 -6.09 -1.74 20.20
N LEU A 45 -4.82 -2.17 20.25
CA LEU A 45 -4.46 -3.58 20.14
C LEU A 45 -4.87 -4.42 21.36
N ASN A 46 -5.22 -3.78 22.47
CA ASN A 46 -5.79 -4.48 23.65
C ASN A 46 -7.30 -4.67 23.55
N ASN A 47 -7.95 -4.01 22.58
CA ASN A 47 -9.37 -4.16 22.31
C ASN A 47 -9.59 -5.24 21.23
N SER A 48 -10.04 -6.43 21.65
CA SER A 48 -10.27 -7.56 20.74
C SER A 48 -11.27 -7.25 19.64
N ASP A 49 -12.27 -6.40 19.89
CA ASP A 49 -13.32 -6.10 18.93
C ASP A 49 -12.81 -5.21 17.79
N GLU A 50 -11.88 -4.31 18.09
CA GLU A 50 -11.23 -3.50 17.06
C GLU A 50 -10.28 -4.32 16.20
N VAL A 51 -9.53 -5.25 16.80
CA VAL A 51 -8.65 -6.17 16.06
C VAL A 51 -9.48 -7.13 15.21
N ALA A 52 -10.61 -7.63 15.72
CA ALA A 52 -11.56 -8.43 14.94
C ALA A 52 -12.11 -7.63 13.75
N SER A 53 -12.51 -6.37 13.97
CA SER A 53 -12.98 -5.49 12.89
C SER A 53 -11.91 -5.23 11.83
N TRP A 54 -10.64 -5.10 12.22
CA TRP A 54 -9.52 -5.01 11.28
C TRP A 54 -9.36 -6.30 10.45
N VAL A 55 -9.45 -7.47 11.09
CA VAL A 55 -9.40 -8.78 10.42
C VAL A 55 -10.51 -8.91 9.39
N GLU A 56 -11.74 -8.52 9.72
CA GLU A 56 -12.87 -8.59 8.80
C GLU A 56 -12.62 -7.78 7.53
N VAL A 57 -12.18 -6.52 7.67
CA VAL A 57 -11.91 -5.66 6.51
C VAL A 57 -10.73 -6.15 5.70
N MET A 58 -9.71 -6.72 6.36
CA MET A 58 -8.58 -7.34 5.70
C MET A 58 -8.98 -8.57 4.87
N ASN A 59 -9.76 -9.47 5.44
CA ASN A 59 -10.23 -10.69 4.76
C ASN A 59 -11.18 -10.35 3.61
N ASP A 60 -12.04 -9.33 3.76
CA ASP A 60 -12.90 -8.87 2.67
C ASP A 60 -12.10 -8.29 1.50
N ALA A 61 -11.05 -7.51 1.80
CA ALA A 61 -10.25 -6.81 0.78
C ALA A 61 -9.20 -7.68 0.07
N TYR A 62 -8.76 -8.78 0.67
CA TYR A 62 -7.70 -9.65 0.13
C TYR A 62 -8.22 -11.07 -0.15
N ASP A 63 -8.19 -11.50 -1.41
CA ASP A 63 -8.62 -12.86 -1.82
C ASP A 63 -7.54 -13.94 -1.60
N ASP A 64 -6.43 -13.62 -0.92
CA ASP A 64 -5.20 -14.44 -0.94
C ASP A 64 -5.12 -15.46 0.23
N SER A 65 -5.82 -15.21 1.35
CA SER A 65 -5.99 -16.13 2.50
C SER A 65 -6.70 -15.41 3.66
N GLU A 66 -7.65 -16.05 4.33
CA GLU A 66 -8.22 -15.52 5.58
C GLU A 66 -7.17 -15.56 6.71
N ILE A 67 -6.99 -14.42 7.37
CA ILE A 67 -6.21 -14.33 8.61
C ILE A 67 -7.14 -14.43 9.81
N ASN A 68 -6.67 -15.07 10.88
CA ASN A 68 -7.38 -15.10 12.16
C ASN A 68 -6.83 -14.03 13.14
N LEU A 69 -7.47 -13.91 14.31
CA LEU A 69 -7.14 -12.91 15.32
C LEU A 69 -5.69 -13.04 15.85
N GLU A 70 -5.23 -14.27 16.07
CA GLU A 70 -3.86 -14.52 16.55
C GLU A 70 -2.81 -14.08 15.52
N GLN A 71 -3.01 -14.43 14.25
CA GLN A 71 -2.17 -14.02 13.15
C GLN A 71 -2.18 -12.50 12.96
N ALA A 72 -3.34 -11.87 13.12
CA ALA A 72 -3.49 -10.42 13.10
C ALA A 72 -2.65 -9.73 14.17
N LEU A 73 -2.79 -10.17 15.44
CA LEU A 73 -2.02 -9.62 16.55
C LEU A 73 -0.51 -9.78 16.32
N ASN A 74 -0.08 -10.94 15.80
CA ASN A 74 1.33 -11.15 15.48
C ASN A 74 1.82 -10.21 14.38
N LEU A 75 1.03 -9.98 13.32
CA LEU A 75 1.36 -9.04 12.25
C LEU A 75 1.45 -7.59 12.73
N LEU A 76 0.56 -7.20 13.66
CA LEU A 76 0.46 -5.83 14.17
C LEU A 76 1.51 -5.51 15.25
N THR A 77 2.00 -6.52 15.97
CA THR A 77 2.94 -6.34 17.11
C THR A 77 4.37 -6.79 16.83
N LYS A 78 4.57 -7.79 15.95
CA LYS A 78 5.88 -8.42 15.71
C LYS A 78 6.23 -8.39 14.23
N HIS A 79 6.20 -7.19 13.65
CA HIS A 79 6.48 -7.05 12.23
C HIS A 79 7.97 -7.36 11.91
N HIS A 80 8.18 -8.26 10.95
CA HIS A 80 9.50 -8.85 10.68
C HIS A 80 10.57 -7.87 10.18
N PHE A 81 10.20 -6.75 9.56
CA PHE A 81 11.14 -5.72 9.06
C PHE A 81 10.77 -4.27 9.39
N LEU A 82 9.63 -4.05 10.06
CA LEU A 82 9.19 -2.71 10.46
C LEU A 82 9.25 -2.63 11.98
N ASP A 83 9.68 -1.48 12.47
CA ASP A 83 9.53 -1.08 13.86
C ASP A 83 8.44 0.00 13.94
N ASP A 84 8.00 0.32 15.16
CA ASP A 84 7.04 1.40 15.44
C ASP A 84 5.77 1.28 14.58
N THR A 85 5.20 0.06 14.54
CA THR A 85 4.03 -0.22 13.74
C THR A 85 2.79 0.41 14.34
N GLU A 86 2.05 1.14 13.51
CA GLU A 86 0.76 1.73 13.87
C GLU A 86 -0.30 1.30 12.87
N THR A 87 -1.57 1.28 13.28
CA THR A 87 -2.68 0.92 12.40
C THR A 87 -3.86 1.82 12.64
N PHE A 88 -4.47 2.25 11.55
CA PHE A 88 -5.57 3.19 11.51
C PHE A 88 -6.76 2.54 10.80
N LEU A 89 -7.93 2.74 11.38
CA LEU A 89 -9.21 2.24 10.91
C LEU A 89 -10.06 3.44 10.44
N VAL A 90 -10.71 3.27 9.29
CA VAL A 90 -11.69 4.24 8.77
C VAL A 90 -13.08 3.71 9.06
N PHE A 91 -13.91 4.57 9.64
CA PHE A 91 -15.26 4.24 10.07
C PHE A 91 -16.31 4.95 9.23
N ASP A 92 -17.36 4.20 8.88
CA ASP A 92 -18.66 4.73 8.50
C ASP A 92 -19.62 4.43 9.66
N GLU A 93 -19.95 5.46 10.42
CA GLU A 93 -20.62 5.32 11.73
C GLU A 93 -19.86 4.31 12.63
N ASN A 94 -20.45 3.16 12.94
CA ASN A 94 -19.84 2.12 13.78
C ASN A 94 -19.16 1.00 12.97
N LYS A 95 -19.13 1.09 11.64
CA LYS A 95 -18.60 0.04 10.76
C LYS A 95 -17.21 0.41 10.26
N VAL A 96 -16.23 -0.47 10.46
CA VAL A 96 -14.91 -0.32 9.82
C VAL A 96 -15.02 -0.63 8.33
N ILE A 97 -14.57 0.31 7.50
CA ILE A 97 -14.69 0.23 6.03
C ILE A 97 -13.35 0.24 5.30
N ALA A 98 -12.27 0.67 5.96
CA ALA A 98 -10.92 0.61 5.44
C ALA A 98 -9.89 0.59 6.56
N SER A 99 -8.67 0.15 6.26
CA SER A 99 -7.54 0.26 7.19
C SER A 99 -6.21 0.49 6.48
N VAL A 100 -5.27 1.06 7.22
CA VAL A 100 -3.86 1.16 6.83
C VAL A 100 -2.97 0.89 8.03
N SER A 101 -1.97 0.04 7.84
CA SER A 101 -0.88 -0.12 8.79
C SER A 101 0.38 0.58 8.27
N THR A 102 1.13 1.21 9.16
CA THR A 102 2.38 1.92 8.88
C THR A 102 3.50 1.38 9.74
N GLY A 103 4.74 1.57 9.32
CA GLY A 103 5.90 1.34 10.20
C GLY A 103 7.18 1.91 9.60
N ILE A 104 8.24 1.90 10.40
CA ILE A 104 9.56 2.42 10.03
C ILE A 104 10.47 1.25 9.68
N TYR A 105 11.16 1.32 8.55
CA TYR A 105 12.07 0.24 8.16
C TYR A 105 13.25 0.13 9.13
N ARG A 106 13.45 -1.06 9.70
CA ARG A 106 14.55 -1.33 10.63
C ARG A 106 15.93 -1.10 10.02
N SER A 107 16.07 -1.41 8.72
CA SER A 107 17.32 -1.24 7.97
C SER A 107 17.66 0.22 7.63
N ASN A 108 16.67 1.12 7.62
CA ASN A 108 16.90 2.54 7.36
C ASN A 108 15.78 3.39 7.97
N LYS A 109 16.10 4.07 9.09
CA LYS A 109 15.16 4.90 9.84
C LYS A 109 14.71 6.18 9.13
N GLN A 110 15.28 6.51 7.97
CA GLN A 110 14.76 7.60 7.12
C GLN A 110 13.59 7.16 6.22
N TYR A 111 13.32 5.86 6.17
CA TYR A 111 12.28 5.26 5.34
C TYR A 111 11.17 4.64 6.18
N GLY A 112 9.94 4.89 5.77
CA GLY A 112 8.75 4.24 6.30
C GLY A 112 7.95 3.58 5.19
N GLY A 113 7.11 2.63 5.58
CA GLY A 113 6.25 1.91 4.65
C GLY A 113 4.84 1.80 5.16
N VAL A 114 3.92 1.57 4.22
CA VAL A 114 2.58 1.09 4.51
C VAL A 114 2.52 -0.40 4.25
N PHE A 115 1.82 -1.13 5.10
CA PHE A 115 1.49 -2.54 4.90
C PHE A 115 -0.01 -2.73 5.16
N ARG A 116 -0.57 -3.80 4.58
CA ARG A 116 -1.96 -4.20 4.82
C ARG A 116 -2.96 -3.03 4.61
N LEU A 117 -2.95 -2.49 3.40
CA LEU A 117 -3.93 -1.49 2.94
C LEU A 117 -5.21 -2.20 2.52
N SER A 118 -6.31 -1.98 3.23
CA SER A 118 -7.59 -2.62 2.93
C SER A 118 -8.72 -1.61 2.80
N VAL A 119 -9.60 -1.85 1.83
CA VAL A 119 -10.87 -1.13 1.66
C VAL A 119 -11.91 -2.19 1.36
N ARG A 120 -12.99 -2.22 2.15
CA ARG A 120 -14.08 -3.17 1.92
C ARG A 120 -14.61 -3.05 0.50
N LYS A 121 -14.94 -4.18 -0.13
CA LYS A 121 -15.37 -4.29 -1.52
C LYS A 121 -16.55 -3.37 -1.85
N ASP A 122 -17.53 -3.25 -0.93
CA ASP A 122 -18.70 -2.37 -1.03
C ASP A 122 -18.38 -0.86 -0.91
N TYR A 123 -17.15 -0.51 -0.50
CA TYR A 123 -16.65 0.86 -0.40
C TYR A 123 -15.53 1.20 -1.40
N GLN A 124 -15.15 0.26 -2.26
CA GLN A 124 -14.14 0.50 -3.29
C GLN A 124 -14.65 1.47 -4.38
N GLY A 125 -13.73 2.12 -5.07
CA GLY A 125 -14.05 3.12 -6.09
C GLY A 125 -14.46 4.50 -5.54
N LYS A 126 -14.67 4.65 -4.22
CA LYS A 126 -15.09 5.90 -3.56
C LYS A 126 -13.92 6.79 -3.09
N GLY A 127 -12.70 6.56 -3.60
CA GLY A 127 -11.53 7.37 -3.23
C GLY A 127 -10.80 6.96 -1.93
N LEU A 128 -11.36 6.04 -1.13
CA LEU A 128 -10.77 5.60 0.15
C LEU A 128 -9.36 5.03 0.02
N GLY A 129 -9.06 4.31 -1.07
CA GLY A 129 -7.70 3.79 -1.30
C GLY A 129 -6.65 4.89 -1.39
N LYS A 130 -6.98 6.03 -2.04
CA LYS A 130 -6.12 7.21 -2.09
C LYS A 130 -5.98 7.83 -0.70
N PHE A 131 -7.09 7.93 0.02
CA PHE A 131 -7.12 8.46 1.37
C PHE A 131 -6.18 7.68 2.31
N ILE A 132 -6.36 6.37 2.46
CA ILE A 132 -5.59 5.57 3.43
C ILE A 132 -4.09 5.55 3.13
N ILE A 133 -3.70 5.56 1.85
CA ILE A 133 -2.28 5.69 1.44
C ILE A 133 -1.74 7.03 1.94
N LEU A 134 -2.43 8.13 1.64
CA LEU A 134 -1.96 9.46 2.03
C LEU A 134 -2.01 9.65 3.53
N HIS A 135 -3.03 9.16 4.23
CA HIS A 135 -3.13 9.21 5.68
C HIS A 135 -1.92 8.51 6.33
N GLY A 136 -1.62 7.26 5.93
CA GLY A 136 -0.49 6.52 6.47
C GLY A 136 0.86 7.20 6.20
N PHE A 137 1.07 7.71 4.99
CA PHE A 137 2.34 8.38 4.65
C PHE A 137 2.48 9.79 5.23
N HIS A 138 1.39 10.54 5.43
CA HIS A 138 1.42 11.81 6.17
C HIS A 138 1.67 11.57 7.66
N HIS A 139 1.12 10.50 8.24
CA HIS A 139 1.46 10.11 9.60
C HIS A 139 2.96 9.84 9.74
N LEU A 140 3.55 9.03 8.86
CA LEU A 140 5.00 8.77 8.84
C LEU A 140 5.82 10.06 8.67
N LYS A 141 5.39 10.96 7.76
CA LYS A 141 6.02 12.27 7.55
C LYS A 141 6.07 13.08 8.85
N ASN A 142 4.93 13.15 9.55
CA ASN A 142 4.80 13.91 10.80
C ASN A 142 5.66 13.30 11.92
N SER A 143 5.95 12.00 11.86
CA SER A 143 6.89 11.30 12.74
C SER A 143 8.37 11.45 12.30
N GLY A 144 8.68 12.34 11.34
CA GLY A 144 10.05 12.67 10.93
C GLY A 144 10.63 11.79 9.81
N ILE A 145 9.83 10.91 9.21
CA ILE A 145 10.26 10.08 8.08
C ILE A 145 10.37 10.92 6.81
N LYS A 146 11.45 10.71 6.04
CA LYS A 146 11.73 11.48 4.82
C LYS A 146 11.19 10.80 3.56
N TYR A 147 11.27 9.47 3.51
CA TYR A 147 10.94 8.70 2.33
C TYR A 147 9.90 7.62 2.62
N GLY A 148 8.94 7.47 1.71
CA GLY A 148 7.97 6.38 1.73
C GLY A 148 8.33 5.30 0.72
N GLU A 149 8.17 4.03 1.08
CA GLU A 149 8.24 2.89 0.17
C GLU A 149 6.99 2.01 0.30
N SER A 150 6.51 1.48 -0.82
CA SER A 150 5.44 0.48 -0.85
C SER A 150 5.77 -0.61 -1.86
N VAL A 151 5.45 -1.85 -1.51
CA VAL A 151 5.66 -3.03 -2.35
C VAL A 151 4.30 -3.60 -2.71
N ILE A 152 4.02 -3.65 -4.02
CA ILE A 152 2.70 -3.96 -4.55
C ILE A 152 2.83 -5.15 -5.49
N THR A 153 2.04 -6.19 -5.29
CA THR A 153 1.98 -7.29 -6.26
C THR A 153 1.46 -6.77 -7.60
N SER A 154 2.12 -7.16 -8.68
CA SER A 154 1.96 -6.50 -9.97
C SER A 154 0.57 -6.62 -10.59
N TYR A 155 -0.20 -7.65 -10.22
CA TYR A 155 -1.60 -7.80 -10.65
C TYR A 155 -2.57 -6.84 -9.95
N ARG A 156 -2.12 -6.06 -8.96
CA ARG A 156 -2.95 -5.07 -8.25
C ARG A 156 -2.84 -3.71 -8.94
N GLU A 157 -3.21 -3.64 -10.23
CA GLU A 157 -2.96 -2.43 -11.05
C GLU A 157 -3.65 -1.19 -10.49
N THR A 158 -4.84 -1.35 -9.92
CA THR A 158 -5.57 -0.28 -9.25
C THR A 158 -4.77 0.32 -8.09
N SER A 159 -4.09 -0.51 -7.30
CA SER A 159 -3.23 -0.06 -6.21
C SER A 159 -2.02 0.70 -6.74
N ILE A 160 -1.35 0.18 -7.77
CA ILE A 160 -0.20 0.84 -8.43
C ILE A 160 -0.60 2.24 -8.91
N ILE A 161 -1.73 2.36 -9.61
CA ILE A 161 -2.23 3.65 -10.11
C ILE A 161 -2.56 4.59 -8.96
N THR A 162 -3.17 4.07 -7.91
CA THR A 162 -3.54 4.88 -6.74
C THR A 162 -2.30 5.46 -6.09
N HIS A 163 -1.21 4.69 -5.94
CA HIS A 163 0.06 5.20 -5.45
C HIS A 163 0.62 6.32 -6.35
N PHE A 164 0.56 6.18 -7.67
CA PHE A 164 1.01 7.24 -8.59
C PHE A 164 0.20 8.52 -8.43
N LYS A 165 -1.12 8.42 -8.25
CA LYS A 165 -1.99 9.57 -7.96
C LYS A 165 -1.65 10.23 -6.61
N CYS A 166 -1.00 9.53 -5.70
CA CYS A 166 -0.53 10.04 -4.41
C CYS A 166 0.84 10.73 -4.50
N GLY A 167 1.54 10.67 -5.64
CA GLY A 167 2.87 11.24 -5.83
C GLY A 167 4.01 10.23 -5.83
N PHE A 168 3.72 8.93 -5.67
CA PHE A 168 4.73 7.88 -5.74
C PHE A 168 5.21 7.65 -7.17
N LYS A 169 6.46 7.22 -7.29
CA LYS A 169 7.10 6.87 -8.56
C LYS A 169 7.67 5.45 -8.46
N PRO A 170 7.69 4.69 -9.56
CA PRO A 170 8.38 3.40 -9.58
C PRO A 170 9.86 3.53 -9.20
N GLN A 171 10.37 2.60 -8.40
CA GLN A 171 11.79 2.46 -8.13
C GLN A 171 12.36 1.27 -8.91
N PHE A 172 13.30 1.54 -9.81
CA PHE A 172 13.92 0.53 -10.66
C PHE A 172 15.35 0.18 -10.26
N ASP A 173 15.98 1.01 -9.43
CA ASP A 173 17.33 0.80 -8.94
C ASP A 173 17.31 -0.17 -7.73
N PRO A 174 17.85 -1.40 -7.87
CA PRO A 174 17.89 -2.38 -6.79
C PRO A 174 18.65 -1.92 -5.55
N LEU A 175 19.57 -0.96 -5.70
CA LEU A 175 20.35 -0.43 -4.58
C LEU A 175 19.53 0.55 -3.73
N LYS A 176 18.48 1.16 -4.30
CA LYS A 176 17.61 2.12 -3.62
C LYS A 176 16.37 1.49 -2.98
N ILE A 177 16.10 0.22 -3.27
CA ILE A 177 15.00 -0.53 -2.68
C ILE A 177 15.39 -0.96 -1.26
N ILE A 178 14.63 -0.51 -0.27
CA ILE A 178 14.91 -0.76 1.15
C ILE A 178 14.41 -2.16 1.54
N HIS A 179 13.20 -2.51 1.14
CA HIS A 179 12.63 -3.81 1.40
C HIS A 179 12.90 -4.79 0.26
N LYS A 180 13.72 -5.81 0.55
CA LYS A 180 13.97 -6.95 -0.34
C LYS A 180 13.47 -8.20 0.37
N ASN A 181 12.26 -8.65 0.06
CA ASN A 181 11.76 -9.90 0.61
C ASN A 181 12.49 -11.11 0.02
N SER A 182 12.17 -12.30 0.53
CA SER A 182 12.73 -13.58 0.04
C SER A 182 12.45 -13.85 -1.45
N ASN A 183 11.36 -13.29 -1.99
CA ASN A 183 11.01 -13.40 -3.40
C ASN A 183 11.80 -12.45 -4.30
N TYR A 184 12.38 -11.39 -3.74
CA TYR A 184 13.12 -10.38 -4.47
C TYR A 184 14.23 -11.01 -5.34
N ASN A 185 15.05 -11.90 -4.78
CA ASN A 185 16.13 -12.51 -5.56
C ASN A 185 15.67 -13.70 -6.41
N ARG A 186 14.58 -14.39 -6.03
CA ARG A 186 14.11 -15.60 -6.72
C ARG A 186 13.48 -15.31 -8.09
N ASN A 187 12.92 -14.11 -8.27
CA ASN A 187 12.13 -13.78 -9.45
C ASN A 187 12.75 -12.68 -10.33
N PHE A 188 14.08 -12.66 -10.50
CA PHE A 188 14.79 -11.62 -11.28
C PHE A 188 14.16 -11.39 -12.67
N ILE A 189 13.92 -12.46 -13.43
CA ILE A 189 13.35 -12.35 -14.79
C ILE A 189 11.94 -11.76 -14.75
N GLN A 190 11.10 -12.20 -13.80
CA GLN A 190 9.74 -11.68 -13.67
C GLN A 190 9.75 -10.20 -13.26
N ARG A 191 10.62 -9.81 -12.31
CA ARG A 191 10.81 -8.41 -11.92
C ARG A 191 11.32 -7.57 -13.08
N PHE A 192 12.27 -8.07 -13.87
CA PHE A 192 12.76 -7.36 -15.04
C PHE A 192 11.63 -7.10 -16.04
N ARG A 193 10.80 -8.12 -16.32
CA ARG A 193 9.62 -8.00 -17.18
C ARG A 193 8.60 -7.02 -16.60
N ALA A 194 8.32 -7.10 -15.30
CA ALA A 194 7.41 -6.19 -14.60
C ALA A 194 7.90 -4.74 -14.68
N ASN A 195 9.19 -4.50 -14.42
CA ASN A 195 9.80 -3.18 -14.53
C ASN A 195 9.77 -2.65 -15.96
N LYS A 196 10.00 -3.51 -16.97
CA LYS A 196 9.88 -3.12 -18.38
C LYS A 196 8.44 -2.75 -18.74
N ALA A 197 7.46 -3.54 -18.30
CA ALA A 197 6.04 -3.26 -18.47
C ALA A 197 5.65 -1.93 -17.82
N LEU A 198 6.08 -1.70 -16.58
CA LEU A 198 5.81 -0.48 -15.85
C LEU A 198 6.44 0.75 -16.49
N LYS A 199 7.69 0.64 -16.97
CA LYS A 199 8.35 1.72 -17.73
C LYS A 199 7.56 2.10 -18.98
N SER A 200 7.11 1.11 -19.76
CA SER A 200 6.28 1.35 -20.95
C SER A 200 4.95 2.01 -20.59
N ALA A 201 4.29 1.53 -19.55
CA ALA A 201 3.04 2.10 -19.08
C ALA A 201 3.24 3.55 -18.59
N MET A 202 4.29 3.83 -17.83
CA MET A 202 4.59 5.17 -17.29
C MET A 202 4.81 6.22 -18.38
N LYS A 203 5.38 5.85 -19.54
CA LYS A 203 5.49 6.75 -20.70
C LYS A 203 4.10 7.20 -21.17
N ILE A 204 3.15 6.26 -21.24
CA ILE A 204 1.76 6.55 -21.62
C ILE A 204 1.07 7.38 -20.54
N TYR A 205 1.24 7.04 -19.26
CA TYR A 205 0.66 7.80 -18.15
C TYR A 205 1.11 9.26 -18.20
N SER A 206 2.42 9.50 -18.31
CA SER A 206 2.99 10.86 -18.31
C SER A 206 2.54 11.70 -19.51
N ALA A 207 2.28 11.07 -20.66
CA ALA A 207 1.76 11.74 -21.84
C ALA A 207 0.28 12.16 -21.72
N ASN A 208 -0.50 11.47 -20.87
CA ASN A 208 -1.95 11.68 -20.72
C ASN A 208 -2.34 12.33 -19.37
N SER A 209 -1.37 12.69 -18.53
CA SER A 209 -1.59 13.33 -17.22
C SER A 209 -1.14 14.79 -17.18
N ARG A 210 -0.86 15.36 -18.36
CA ARG A 210 -0.83 16.80 -18.63
C ARG A 210 -2.20 17.24 -19.11
#